data_AF-A0A819G662-F1
#
_entry.id   AF-A0A819G662-F1
#
_cell.length_a   1.000
_cell.length_b   1.000
_cell.length_c   1.000
_cell.angle_alpha   90.00
_cell.angle_beta   90.00
_cell.angle_gamma   90.00
#
_symmetry.space_group_name_H-M   'P 1'
#
loop_
_entity.id
_entity.type
_entity.pdbx_description
1 polymer ?
#
loop_
_entity_poly.entity_id
_entity_poly.type
_entity_poly.pdbx_seq_one_letter_code
_entity_poly.pdbx_strand_id
1 'polypeptide(L)'
;EILQLAKDVSSEYLGSHNFHNFTSGKKFTDPSARRHMFSIDIADPYIRENVEFTTITIKGQSFMLHQIRKMISLVIAIVRGVASRDTIQQAYNADKIDIPKAPPLGLVLQKLHYDRYDKKFGHDGQHEALTWAEVELGDEDDDDNEIEE
;
A
#
# COMPACT_ATOMS: atom_id res chain seq x y z
N GLU A 1 -1.44 -5.09 -21.37
CA GLU A 1 -0.08 -4.49 -21.34
C GLU A 1 0.09 -3.53 -20.17
N ILE A 2 -0.70 -2.45 -20.08
CA ILE A 2 -0.63 -1.45 -18.99
C ILE A 2 -0.80 -2.05 -17.59
N LEU A 3 -1.81 -2.91 -17.38
CA LEU A 3 -2.04 -3.55 -16.09
C LEU A 3 -0.85 -4.41 -15.64
N GLN A 4 -0.27 -5.17 -16.57
CA GLN A 4 0.90 -6.00 -16.28
C GLN A 4 2.10 -5.13 -15.92
N LEU A 5 2.34 -4.05 -16.67
CA LEU A 5 3.39 -3.10 -16.35
C LEU A 5 3.20 -2.48 -14.95
N ALA A 6 1.97 -2.10 -14.59
CA ALA A 6 1.67 -1.57 -13.27
C ALA A 6 1.96 -2.60 -12.16
N LYS A 7 1.60 -3.87 -12.38
CA LYS A 7 1.92 -4.98 -11.46
C LYS A 7 3.43 -5.16 -11.31
N ASP A 8 4.15 -5.20 -12.42
CA ASP A 8 5.61 -5.39 -12.44
C ASP A 8 6.35 -4.24 -11.74
N VAL A 9 5.96 -2.99 -12.02
CA VAL A 9 6.55 -1.79 -11.41
C VAL A 9 6.24 -1.73 -9.91
N SER A 10 5.00 -2.04 -9.51
CA SER A 10 4.62 -2.03 -8.11
C SER A 10 5.33 -3.10 -7.30
N SER A 11 5.65 -4.25 -7.92
CA SER A 11 6.38 -5.34 -7.26
C SER A 11 7.77 -4.93 -6.76
N GLU A 12 8.37 -3.86 -7.30
CA GLU A 12 9.68 -3.35 -6.86
C GLU A 12 9.67 -2.75 -5.45
N TYR A 13 8.50 -2.49 -4.88
CA TYR A 13 8.36 -2.05 -3.49
C TYR A 13 8.41 -3.19 -2.47
N LEU A 14 8.27 -4.45 -2.91
CA LEU A 14 8.25 -5.61 -2.01
C LEU A 14 9.57 -5.77 -1.26
N GLY A 15 9.47 -6.20 -0.01
CA GLY A 15 10.62 -6.35 0.88
C GLY A 15 10.99 -5.07 1.64
N SER A 16 12.24 -5.02 2.10
CA SER A 16 12.74 -3.99 3.04
C SER A 16 13.61 -2.92 2.35
N HIS A 17 13.05 -1.73 2.14
CA HIS A 17 13.75 -0.62 1.47
C HIS A 17 13.80 0.65 2.32
N ASN A 18 14.60 1.62 1.88
CA ASN A 18 14.65 2.95 2.48
C ASN A 18 13.65 3.88 1.78
N PHE A 19 12.54 4.19 2.45
CA PHE A 19 11.45 4.97 1.87
C PHE A 19 11.55 6.49 2.16
N HIS A 20 12.75 7.02 2.42
CA HIS A 20 12.92 8.43 2.80
C HIS A 20 12.41 9.44 1.76
N ASN A 21 12.46 9.10 0.46
CA ASN A 21 11.90 9.94 -0.62
C ASN A 21 10.36 9.85 -0.73
N PHE A 22 9.78 8.78 -0.17
CA PHE A 22 8.34 8.54 -0.15
C PHE A 22 7.65 9.22 1.05
N THR A 23 8.31 10.13 1.75
CA THR A 23 7.70 10.89 2.85
C THR A 23 8.30 12.29 2.95
N SER A 24 7.74 13.12 3.82
CA SER A 24 8.28 14.42 4.17
C SER A 24 9.08 14.33 5.47
N GLY A 25 10.15 15.13 5.60
CA GLY A 25 10.89 15.28 6.85
C GLY A 25 11.82 14.12 7.24
N LYS A 26 12.01 13.12 6.37
CA LYS A 26 12.99 12.03 6.60
C LYS A 26 14.27 12.23 5.80
N LYS A 27 15.40 12.03 6.48
CA LYS A 27 16.73 11.95 5.86
C LYS A 27 16.99 10.51 5.41
N PHE A 28 17.80 10.33 4.38
CA PHE A 28 18.24 8.99 3.94
C PHE A 28 18.87 8.18 5.09
N THR A 29 19.66 8.84 5.96
CA THR A 29 20.34 8.19 7.08
C THR A 29 19.45 7.89 8.29
N ASP A 30 18.19 8.31 8.28
CA ASP A 30 17.26 8.02 9.38
C ASP A 30 16.83 6.55 9.32
N PRO A 31 17.19 5.69 10.31
CA PRO A 31 16.83 4.28 10.30
C PRO A 31 15.31 4.06 10.28
N SER A 32 14.55 5.01 10.82
CA SER A 32 13.08 4.99 10.82
C SER A 32 12.47 5.32 9.46
N ALA A 33 13.26 5.53 8.40
CA ALA A 33 12.78 5.59 7.02
C ALA A 33 12.69 4.19 6.36
N ARG A 34 13.26 3.15 6.98
CA ARG A 34 13.18 1.78 6.46
C ARG A 34 11.80 1.19 6.68
N ARG A 35 11.17 0.67 5.64
CA ARG A 35 9.85 0.03 5.70
C ARG A 35 9.88 -1.30 4.97
N HIS A 36 8.97 -2.18 5.38
CA HIS A 36 8.84 -3.51 4.82
C HIS A 36 7.45 -3.70 4.23
N MET A 37 7.38 -3.91 2.92
CA MET A 37 6.13 -4.22 2.20
C MET A 37 6.01 -5.73 2.03
N PHE A 38 4.88 -6.28 2.43
CA PHE A 38 4.59 -7.71 2.40
C PHE A 38 4.00 -8.15 1.06
N SER A 39 2.97 -7.45 0.59
CA SER A 39 2.32 -7.72 -0.70
C SER A 39 1.78 -6.45 -1.32
N ILE A 40 1.69 -6.46 -2.66
CA ILE A 40 1.00 -5.45 -3.44
C ILE A 40 0.26 -6.18 -4.54
N ASP A 41 -1.06 -6.04 -4.54
CA ASP A 41 -1.97 -6.74 -5.43
C ASP A 41 -2.77 -5.70 -6.22
N ILE A 42 -2.86 -5.87 -7.54
CA ILE A 42 -3.65 -5.02 -8.42
C ILE A 42 -4.74 -5.88 -9.05
N ALA A 43 -5.99 -5.60 -8.70
CA ALA A 43 -7.14 -6.33 -9.22
C ALA A 43 -7.36 -6.06 -10.71
N ASP A 44 -8.10 -6.96 -11.37
CA ASP A 44 -8.54 -6.69 -12.73
C ASP A 44 -9.49 -5.48 -12.74
N PRO A 45 -9.46 -4.67 -13.82
CA PRO A 45 -10.26 -3.47 -13.89
C PRO A 45 -11.75 -3.79 -13.95
N TYR A 46 -12.57 -2.90 -13.40
CA TYR A 46 -14.02 -2.96 -13.44
C TYR A 46 -14.60 -1.61 -13.86
N ILE A 47 -15.81 -1.61 -14.41
CA ILE A 47 -16.48 -0.39 -14.87
C ILE A 47 -17.59 -0.01 -13.88
N ARG A 48 -17.62 1.24 -13.46
CA ARG A 48 -18.68 1.85 -12.65
C ARG A 48 -19.02 3.21 -13.23
N GLU A 49 -20.30 3.47 -13.48
CA GLU A 49 -20.76 4.76 -14.06
C GLU A 49 -20.01 5.18 -15.34
N ASN A 50 -19.73 4.21 -16.21
CA ASN A 50 -18.98 4.41 -17.46
C ASN A 50 -17.52 4.89 -17.28
N VAL A 51 -16.96 4.70 -16.08
CA VAL A 51 -15.54 4.95 -15.76
C VAL A 51 -14.90 3.63 -15.34
N GLU A 52 -13.70 3.37 -15.84
CA GLU A 52 -12.91 2.18 -15.50
C GLU A 52 -12.06 2.42 -14.24
N PHE A 53 -12.13 1.49 -13.30
CA PHE A 53 -11.42 1.51 -12.02
C PHE A 53 -10.60 0.23 -11.84
N THR A 54 -9.59 0.29 -10.98
CA THR A 54 -8.87 -0.88 -10.48
C THR A 54 -8.50 -0.64 -9.03
N THR A 55 -8.53 -1.70 -8.22
CA THR A 55 -8.17 -1.65 -6.81
C THR A 55 -6.73 -2.10 -6.62
N ILE A 56 -5.94 -1.29 -5.91
CA ILE A 56 -4.57 -1.64 -5.51
C ILE A 56 -4.55 -1.86 -4.01
N THR A 57 -4.30 -3.10 -3.60
CA THR A 57 -4.19 -3.48 -2.19
C THR A 57 -2.73 -3.58 -1.79
N ILE A 58 -2.33 -2.87 -0.73
CA ILE A 58 -0.95 -2.83 -0.25
C ILE A 58 -0.92 -3.30 1.21
N LYS A 59 -0.21 -4.40 1.46
CA LYS A 59 0.05 -4.87 2.82
C LYS A 59 1.49 -4.53 3.22
N GLY A 60 1.63 -3.80 4.32
CA GLY A 60 2.94 -3.38 4.84
C GLY A 60 2.99 -3.47 6.35
N GLN A 61 4.20 -3.58 6.89
CA GLN A 61 4.39 -3.63 8.35
C GLN A 61 4.04 -2.30 9.03
N SER A 62 4.33 -1.18 8.36
CA SER A 62 3.98 0.17 8.79
C SER A 62 4.11 1.12 7.59
N PHE A 63 3.50 2.29 7.70
CA PHE A 63 3.58 3.32 6.66
C PHE A 63 3.97 4.67 7.28
N MET A 64 4.77 5.45 6.55
CA MET A 64 5.05 6.84 6.88
C MET A 64 3.97 7.76 6.30
N LEU A 65 3.93 9.00 6.80
CA LEU A 65 3.08 10.06 6.26
C LEU A 65 3.28 10.18 4.73
N HIS A 66 2.17 10.14 3.99
CA HIS A 66 2.12 10.20 2.52
C HIS A 66 2.78 9.05 1.75
N GLN A 67 3.31 8.01 2.42
CA GLN A 67 4.08 6.94 1.76
C GLN A 67 3.33 6.27 0.63
N ILE A 68 2.13 5.75 0.90
CA ILE A 68 1.31 5.05 -0.09
C ILE A 68 0.99 5.98 -1.27
N ARG A 69 0.59 7.22 -0.98
CA ARG A 69 0.24 8.22 -2.01
C ARG A 69 1.43 8.57 -2.93
N LYS A 70 2.65 8.59 -2.39
CA LYS A 70 3.87 8.79 -3.19
C LYS A 70 4.26 7.54 -3.97
N MET A 71 4.13 6.35 -3.38
CA MET A 71 4.37 5.08 -4.08
C MET A 71 3.49 4.97 -5.32
N ILE A 72 2.17 5.13 -5.15
CA ILE A 72 1.20 5.07 -6.25
C ILE A 72 1.45 6.15 -7.30
N SER A 73 1.76 7.38 -6.88
CA SER A 73 2.05 8.45 -7.83
C SER A 73 3.25 8.15 -8.72
N LEU A 74 4.30 7.50 -8.18
CA LEU A 74 5.47 7.11 -8.96
C LEU A 74 5.16 5.96 -9.92
N VAL A 75 4.35 4.98 -9.51
CA VAL A 75 3.87 3.92 -10.42
C VAL A 75 3.11 4.54 -11.60
N ILE A 76 2.17 5.45 -11.33
CA ILE A 76 1.40 6.14 -12.37
C ILE A 76 2.34 6.91 -13.31
N ALA A 77 3.34 7.62 -12.77
CA ALA A 77 4.29 8.37 -13.59
C ALA A 77 5.10 7.44 -14.52
N ILE A 78 5.54 6.27 -14.04
CA ILE A 78 6.27 5.29 -14.84
C ILE A 78 5.37 4.67 -15.92
N VAL A 79 4.17 4.22 -15.54
CA VAL A 79 3.21 3.61 -16.47
C VAL A 79 2.79 4.58 -17.58
N ARG A 80 2.72 5.88 -17.29
CA ARG A 80 2.44 6.94 -18.27
C ARG A 80 3.66 7.38 -19.09
N GLY A 81 4.84 6.79 -18.86
CA GLY A 81 6.09 7.15 -19.54
C GLY A 81 6.66 8.52 -19.14
N VAL A 82 6.20 9.10 -18.03
CA VAL A 82 6.71 10.39 -17.51
C VAL A 82 8.02 10.19 -16.74
N ALA A 83 8.22 9.02 -16.13
CA ALA A 83 9.44 8.66 -15.40
C ALA A 83 9.98 7.31 -15.88
N SER A 84 11.30 7.11 -15.76
CA SER A 84 11.93 5.82 -16.03
C SER A 84 11.58 4.80 -14.93
N ARG A 85 11.51 3.52 -15.28
CA ARG A 85 11.34 2.42 -14.32
C ARG A 85 12.40 2.44 -13.22
N ASP A 86 13.64 2.78 -13.57
CA ASP A 86 14.77 2.83 -12.64
C ASP A 86 14.60 3.86 -11.51
N THR A 87 13.65 4.79 -11.65
CA THR A 87 13.37 5.84 -10.66
C THR A 87 12.99 5.25 -9.29
N ILE A 88 12.36 4.07 -9.24
CA ILE A 88 12.04 3.41 -7.97
C ILE A 88 13.34 3.02 -7.23
N GLN A 89 14.27 2.37 -7.92
CA GLN A 89 15.55 1.98 -7.35
C GLN A 89 16.38 3.21 -6.95
N GLN A 90 16.37 4.25 -7.78
CA GLN A 90 17.03 5.51 -7.46
C GLN A 90 16.41 6.19 -6.23
N ALA A 91 15.09 6.10 -6.04
CA ALA A 91 14.40 6.67 -4.89
C ALA A 91 14.80 6.04 -3.56
N TYR A 92 15.40 4.84 -3.57
CA TYR A 92 15.96 4.22 -2.37
C TYR A 92 17.37 4.69 -2.03
N ASN A 93 18.07 5.34 -2.97
CA ASN A 93 19.43 5.86 -2.76
C ASN A 93 19.42 7.19 -2.00
N ALA A 94 20.62 7.71 -1.71
CA ALA A 94 20.79 8.91 -0.90
C ALA A 94 20.24 10.19 -1.56
N ASP A 95 20.20 10.22 -2.90
CA ASP A 95 19.73 11.36 -3.67
C ASP A 95 18.26 11.67 -3.37
N LYS A 96 17.94 12.97 -3.36
CA LYS A 96 16.57 13.43 -3.18
C LYS A 96 15.84 13.43 -4.51
N ILE A 97 14.70 12.74 -4.52
CA ILE A 97 13.77 12.72 -5.65
C ILE A 97 12.46 13.33 -5.18
N ASP A 98 11.98 14.33 -5.92
CA ASP A 98 10.66 14.89 -5.66
C ASP A 98 9.58 13.99 -6.28
N ILE A 99 8.87 13.27 -5.41
CA ILE A 99 7.79 12.38 -5.80
C ILE A 99 6.46 13.08 -5.49
N PRO A 100 5.60 13.32 -6.50
CA PRO A 100 4.29 13.91 -6.28
C PRO A 100 3.42 13.04 -5.37
N LYS A 101 2.45 13.67 -4.71
CA LYS A 101 1.47 12.97 -3.88
C LYS A 101 0.20 12.78 -4.68
N ALA A 102 -0.21 11.53 -4.91
CA ALA A 102 -1.54 11.25 -5.44
C ALA A 102 -2.63 11.87 -4.54
N PRO A 103 -3.83 12.21 -5.06
CA PRO A 103 -4.96 12.65 -4.24
C PRO A 103 -5.31 11.64 -3.13
N PRO A 104 -5.88 12.08 -1.99
CA PRO A 104 -6.22 11.18 -0.88
C PRO A 104 -7.52 10.39 -1.10
N LEU A 105 -8.39 10.81 -2.04
CA LEU A 105 -9.77 10.33 -2.18
C LEU A 105 -9.89 8.80 -2.31
N GLY A 106 -8.98 8.16 -3.04
CA GLY A 106 -9.01 6.70 -3.26
C GLY A 106 -8.22 5.87 -2.25
N LEU A 107 -7.80 6.44 -1.12
CA LEU A 107 -7.03 5.72 -0.11
C LEU A 107 -7.92 5.33 1.07
N VAL A 108 -8.09 4.02 1.27
CA VAL A 108 -8.88 3.44 2.37
C VAL A 108 -7.98 2.54 3.21
N LEU A 109 -8.14 2.60 4.54
CA LEU A 109 -7.52 1.64 5.45
C LEU A 109 -8.44 0.41 5.52
N GLN A 110 -8.02 -0.68 4.88
CA GLN A 110 -8.84 -1.89 4.80
C GLN A 110 -8.79 -2.73 6.09
N LYS A 111 -7.60 -3.09 6.58
CA LYS A 111 -7.46 -4.03 7.69
C LYS A 111 -6.27 -3.72 8.59
N LEU A 112 -6.47 -3.91 9.90
CA LEU A 112 -5.41 -3.94 10.89
C LEU A 112 -5.08 -5.39 11.25
N HIS A 113 -3.79 -5.72 11.19
CA HIS A 113 -3.27 -7.07 11.38
C HIS A 113 -2.60 -7.22 12.75
N TYR A 114 -3.15 -8.07 13.61
CA TYR A 114 -2.63 -8.36 14.96
C TYR A 114 -1.93 -9.72 15.05
N ASP A 115 -1.67 -10.40 13.92
CA ASP A 115 -1.11 -11.76 13.88
C ASP A 115 0.13 -11.96 14.76
N ARG A 116 1.02 -10.95 14.78
CA ARG A 116 2.25 -10.99 15.59
C ARG A 116 1.99 -10.84 17.09
N TYR A 117 1.02 -10.01 17.45
CA TYR A 117 0.58 -9.85 18.83
C TYR A 117 -0.08 -11.15 19.31
N ASP A 118 -1.02 -11.71 18.55
CA ASP A 118 -1.76 -12.93 18.91
C ASP A 118 -0.83 -14.13 19.09
N LYS A 119 0.14 -14.29 18.16
CA LYS A 119 1.15 -15.34 18.26
C LYS A 119 2.03 -15.21 19.50
N LYS A 120 2.28 -13.98 19.97
CA LYS A 120 3.19 -13.71 21.10
C LYS A 120 2.48 -13.72 22.45
N PHE A 121 1.26 -13.19 22.51
CA PHE A 121 0.57 -12.88 23.76
C PHE A 121 -0.81 -13.54 23.89
N GLY A 122 -1.49 -13.86 22.79
CA GLY A 122 -2.87 -14.37 22.83
C GLY A 122 -3.06 -15.74 23.52
N HIS A 123 -1.97 -16.37 23.98
CA HIS A 123 -1.96 -17.67 24.66
C HIS A 123 -1.21 -17.63 26.00
N ASP A 124 -0.91 -16.44 26.54
CA ASP A 124 -0.13 -16.28 27.77
C ASP A 124 -0.97 -16.33 29.06
N GLY A 125 -2.29 -16.46 28.93
CA GLY A 125 -3.25 -16.51 30.04
C GLY A 125 -3.57 -15.15 30.68
N GLN A 126 -3.00 -14.06 30.16
CA GLN A 126 -3.23 -12.69 30.62
C GLN A 126 -3.85 -11.81 29.53
N HIS A 127 -3.55 -12.09 28.26
CA HIS A 127 -4.02 -11.34 27.11
C HIS A 127 -4.93 -12.20 26.22
N GLU A 128 -5.97 -11.57 25.68
CA GLU A 128 -6.85 -12.16 24.68
C GLU A 128 -6.34 -11.84 23.26
N ALA A 129 -6.59 -12.76 22.32
CA ALA A 129 -6.28 -12.58 20.91
C ALA A 129 -7.23 -11.56 20.26
N LEU A 130 -6.71 -10.70 19.40
CA LEU A 130 -7.45 -9.63 18.73
C LEU A 130 -7.80 -10.07 17.31
N THR A 131 -8.93 -10.79 17.18
CA THR A 131 -9.41 -11.29 15.89
C THR A 131 -10.67 -10.56 15.44
N TRP A 132 -10.92 -10.56 14.13
CA TRP A 132 -12.10 -9.97 13.52
C TRP A 132 -13.15 -11.02 13.13
N ALA A 133 -13.02 -12.27 13.61
CA ALA A 133 -13.81 -13.40 13.14
C ALA A 133 -15.33 -13.21 13.30
N GLU A 134 -15.76 -12.47 14.32
CA GLU A 134 -17.19 -12.20 14.56
C GLU A 134 -17.82 -11.27 13.52
N VAL A 135 -17.02 -10.34 12.96
CA VAL A 135 -17.49 -9.33 11.98
C VAL A 135 -17.19 -9.74 10.54
N GLU A 136 -16.09 -10.45 10.30
CA GLU A 136 -15.75 -10.98 8.96
C GLU A 136 -16.76 -11.99 8.44
N LEU A 137 -17.54 -12.63 9.32
CA LEU A 137 -18.65 -13.51 8.94
C LEU A 137 -19.91 -12.75 8.48
N GLY A 138 -19.99 -11.44 8.75
CA GLY A 138 -21.07 -10.57 8.29
C GLY A 138 -20.70 -9.70 7.09
N ASP A 139 -19.41 -9.40 6.89
CA ASP A 139 -18.94 -8.53 5.80
C ASP A 139 -19.02 -9.18 4.41
N GLU A 140 -19.20 -10.51 4.29
CA GLU A 140 -19.48 -11.15 3.00
C GLU A 140 -20.84 -10.69 2.39
N ASP A 141 -21.74 -10.14 3.20
CA ASP A 141 -23.06 -9.65 2.78
C ASP A 141 -23.14 -8.12 2.56
N ASP A 142 -22.16 -7.33 3.03
CA ASP A 142 -22.23 -5.85 3.03
C ASP A 142 -21.46 -5.18 1.87
N ASP A 143 -20.43 -5.83 1.29
CA ASP A 143 -19.69 -5.27 0.13
C ASP A 143 -20.56 -5.19 -1.15
N ASP A 144 -21.69 -5.92 -1.19
CA ASP A 144 -22.69 -5.87 -2.28
C ASP A 144 -23.91 -4.99 -1.95
N ASN A 145 -24.09 -4.52 -0.70
CA ASN A 145 -25.33 -3.84 -0.25
C ASN A 145 -25.20 -2.32 0.00
N GLU A 146 -24.01 -1.71 -0.10
CA GLU A 146 -23.89 -0.24 -0.10
C GLU A 146 -24.03 0.41 -1.50
N ILE A 147 -24.74 -0.25 -2.42
CA ILE A 147 -25.05 0.27 -3.76
C ILE A 147 -26.56 0.33 -4.02
N GLU A 148 -27.31 0.99 -3.14
CA GLU A 148 -28.59 1.59 -3.52
C GLU A 148 -28.74 2.98 -2.87
N GLU A 149 -28.31 4.02 -3.59
CA GLU A 149 -29.08 5.25 -3.89
C GLU A 149 -28.34 6.16 -4.88
#